data_AF-A0A7Y4US96-F1
#
_entry.id   AF-A0A7Y4US96-F1
#
_cell.length_a   1.000
_cell.length_b   1.000
_cell.length_c   1.000
_cell.angle_alpha   90.00
_cell.angle_beta   90.00
_cell.angle_gamma   90.00
#
_symmetry.space_group_name_H-M   'P 1'
#
loop_
_entity.id
_entity.type
_entity.pdbx_description
1 polymer ?
#
loop_
_entity_poly.entity_id
_entity_poly.type
_entity_poly.pdbx_seq_one_letter_code
_entity_poly.pdbx_strand_id
1 'polypeptide(L)' 'MIKLAAAGLALTAIYSDYPAFLKRNGVIEAYTDRGPIVEMIVRCPAGTGIMSYSKLERVYCSSKFKCTAKLQSAVSDTCR' A
#
# COMPACT_ATOMS: atom_id res chain seq x y z
N MET A 1 -38.34 25.23 17.04
CA MET A 1 -36.93 25.29 17.46
C MET A 1 -36.18 24.20 16.72
N ILE A 2 -35.29 24.59 15.80
CA ILE A 2 -34.63 23.70 14.83
C ILE A 2 -33.47 22.97 15.50
N LYS A 3 -33.47 21.63 15.40
CA LYS A 3 -32.39 20.74 15.85
C LYS A 3 -31.25 20.80 14.82
N LEU A 4 -30.09 21.35 15.18
CA LEU A 4 -28.85 21.14 14.41
C LEU A 4 -28.24 19.80 14.87
N ALA A 5 -28.38 18.78 14.04
CA ALA A 5 -27.57 17.57 14.17
C ALA A 5 -26.26 17.80 13.38
N ALA A 6 -25.15 17.94 14.11
CA ALA A 6 -23.82 17.94 13.51
C ALA A 6 -23.50 16.51 13.03
N ALA A 7 -23.57 16.28 11.72
CA ALA A 7 -23.12 15.05 11.10
C ALA A 7 -21.59 15.10 10.96
N GLY A 8 -20.89 14.51 11.94
CA GLY A 8 -19.46 14.24 11.81
C GLY A 8 -19.23 13.15 10.76
N LEU A 9 -18.67 13.54 9.61
CA LEU A 9 -18.20 12.60 8.59
C LEU A 9 -16.94 11.91 9.12
N ALA A 10 -17.09 10.73 9.72
CA ALA A 10 -15.98 9.86 10.02
C ALA A 10 -15.43 9.26 8.71
N LEU A 11 -14.30 9.80 8.22
CA LEU A 11 -13.49 9.19 7.17
C LEU A 11 -12.82 7.94 7.75
N THR A 12 -13.52 6.80 7.74
CA THR A 12 -12.92 5.51 8.04
C THR A 12 -12.00 5.13 6.88
N ALA A 13 -10.70 5.41 7.02
CA ALA A 13 -9.70 4.80 6.15
C ALA A 13 -9.87 3.27 6.27
N ILE A 14 -10.22 2.61 5.17
CA ILE A 14 -10.45 1.17 5.13
C ILE A 14 -9.08 0.49 5.21
N TYR A 15 -8.58 0.33 6.43
CA TYR A 15 -7.38 -0.44 6.70
C TYR A 15 -7.74 -1.92 6.56
N SER A 16 -7.28 -2.55 5.48
CA SER A 16 -7.40 -4.00 5.29
C SER A 16 -6.05 -4.61 5.62
N ASP A 17 -5.90 -5.11 6.86
CA ASP A 17 -4.80 -6.01 7.19
C ASP A 17 -4.89 -7.23 6.29
N TYR A 18 -4.05 -7.29 5.25
CA TYR A 18 -3.84 -8.55 4.58
C TYR A 18 -2.90 -9.38 5.43
N PRO A 19 -3.25 -10.64 5.73
CA PRO A 19 -2.40 -11.47 6.54
C PRO A 19 -1.07 -11.67 5.83
N ALA A 20 -0.02 -11.06 6.36
CA ALA A 20 1.37 -11.49 6.21
C ALA A 20 1.53 -13.02 6.44
N PHE A 21 0.52 -13.65 7.05
CA PHE A 21 0.42 -15.07 7.38
C PHE A 21 0.26 -16.03 6.19
N LEU A 22 -0.09 -15.59 4.97
CA LEU A 22 -0.26 -16.54 3.84
C LEU A 22 1.07 -17.10 3.31
N LYS A 23 2.18 -16.37 3.48
CA LYS A 23 3.54 -16.86 3.19
C LYS A 23 4.54 -16.22 4.15
N ARG A 24 5.09 -17.02 5.07
CA ARG A 24 6.11 -16.57 6.05
C ARG A 24 7.29 -15.83 5.40
N ASN A 25 7.64 -16.19 4.16
CA ASN A 25 8.74 -15.61 3.38
C ASN A 25 8.24 -14.75 2.20
N GLY A 26 7.03 -14.19 2.28
CA GLY A 26 6.52 -13.26 1.28
C GLY A 26 7.34 -11.97 1.23
N VAL A 27 7.53 -11.42 0.02
CA VAL A 27 8.19 -10.12 -0.19
C VAL A 27 7.34 -8.98 0.36
N ILE A 28 6.02 -9.07 0.23
CA ILE A 28 5.07 -8.10 0.78
C ILE A 28 4.76 -8.52 2.22
N GLU A 29 5.03 -7.62 3.15
CA GLU A 29 4.73 -7.78 4.57
C GLU A 29 3.30 -7.37 4.89
N ALA A 30 2.89 -6.22 4.37
CA ALA A 30 1.56 -5.67 4.55
C ALA A 30 1.18 -4.82 3.34
N TYR A 31 -0.11 -4.56 3.18
CA TYR A 31 -0.58 -3.55 2.24
C TYR A 31 -1.80 -2.83 2.80
N THR A 32 -1.99 -1.59 2.37
CA THR A 32 -3.18 -0.77 2.67
C THR A 32 -3.85 -0.42 1.35
N ASP A 33 -5.12 -0.79 1.21
CA ASP A 33 -5.93 -0.38 0.08
C ASP A 33 -6.45 1.06 0.28
N ARG A 34 -6.05 1.99 -0.58
CA ARG A 34 -6.46 3.39 -0.55
C ARG A 34 -7.36 3.75 -1.74
N GLY A 35 -8.10 2.77 -2.27
CA GLY A 35 -9.00 2.95 -3.42
C GLY A 35 -8.26 2.67 -4.74
N PRO A 36 -7.97 3.69 -5.59
CA PRO A 36 -7.24 3.47 -6.85
C PRO A 36 -5.77 3.10 -6.64
N ILE A 37 -5.22 3.32 -5.44
CA ILE A 37 -3.84 3.01 -5.08
C ILE A 37 -3.82 1.97 -3.96
N VAL A 38 -2.91 1.00 -4.07
CA VAL A 38 -2.53 0.10 -2.98
C VAL A 38 -1.15 0.50 -2.49
N GLU A 39 -1.01 0.81 -1.22
CA GLU A 39 0.30 1.02 -0.58
C GLU A 39 0.78 -0.31 -0.03
N MET A 40 2.04 -0.68 -0.24
CA MET A 40 2.61 -1.96 0.16
C MET A 40 3.89 -1.73 0.96
N ILE A 41 3.99 -2.43 2.08
CA ILE A 41 5.21 -2.54 2.88
C ILE A 41 5.91 -3.82 2.44
N VAL A 42 7.16 -3.71 2.02
CA VAL A 42 7.98 -4.82 1.52
C VAL A 42 9.16 -5.08 2.44
N ARG A 43 9.53 -6.36 2.57
CA ARG A 43 10.72 -6.78 3.34
C ARG A 43 11.96 -6.61 2.50
N CYS A 44 12.93 -5.88 3.02
CA CYS A 44 14.23 -5.65 2.42
C CYS A 44 15.33 -6.26 3.31
N PRO A 45 16.53 -6.58 2.77
CA PRO A 45 17.62 -7.11 3.58
C PRO A 45 18.05 -6.21 4.75
N ALA A 46 17.90 -4.89 4.60
CA ALA A 46 18.28 -3.89 5.61
C ALA A 46 17.09 -3.34 6.42
N GLY A 47 15.88 -3.89 6.28
CA GLY A 47 14.68 -3.39 6.97
C GLY A 47 13.41 -3.55 6.13
N THR A 48 12.59 -2.51 6.09
CA THR A 48 11.35 -2.47 5.30
C THR A 48 11.34 -1.30 4.34
N GLY A 49 10.68 -1.47 3.21
CA GLY A 49 10.47 -0.43 2.20
C GLY A 49 8.99 -0.20 1.96
N ILE A 50 8.63 1.00 1.51
CA ILE A 50 7.26 1.33 1.13
C ILE A 50 7.23 1.59 -0.37
N MET A 51 6.29 0.96 -1.06
CA MET A 51 6.02 1.16 -2.47
C MET A 51 4.51 1.17 -2.71
N SER A 52 4.07 1.57 -3.89
CA SER A 52 2.65 1.64 -4.23
C SER A 52 2.33 0.91 -5.54
N TYR A 53 1.07 0.56 -5.72
CA TYR A 53 0.54 -0.01 -6.96
C TYR A 53 -0.69 0.79 -7.38
N SER A 54 -0.70 1.25 -8.63
CA SER A 54 -1.87 1.89 -9.24
C SER A 54 -2.77 0.83 -9.86
N LYS A 55 -4.01 0.72 -9.39
CA LYS A 55 -5.02 -0.17 -9.99
C LYS A 55 -5.50 0.34 -11.36
N LEU A 56 -5.41 1.66 -11.57
CA LEU A 56 -5.82 2.32 -12.81
C LEU A 56 -4.80 2.06 -13.93
N GLU A 57 -3.52 2.32 -13.64
CA GLU A 57 -2.43 2.19 -14.61
C GLU A 57 -1.80 0.79 -14.63
N ARG A 58 -2.11 -0.04 -13.62
CA ARG A 58 -1.57 -1.39 -13.42
C ARG A 58 -0.05 -1.43 -13.33
N VAL A 59 0.53 -0.46 -12.62
CA VAL A 59 1.97 -0.32 -12.39
C VAL A 59 2.33 -0.26 -10.92
N TYR A 60 3.52 -0.74 -10.60
CA TYR A 60 4.15 -0.68 -9.29
C TYR A 60 5.14 0.48 -9.25
N CYS A 61 4.98 1.41 -8.32
CA CYS A 61 5.84 2.56 -8.12
C CYS A 61 6.70 2.38 -6.86
N SER A 62 8.02 2.38 -7.03
CA SER A 62 9.00 2.26 -5.95
C SER A 62 9.08 3.53 -5.08
N SER A 63 9.77 3.42 -3.94
CA SER A 63 10.11 4.57 -3.08
C SER A 63 10.93 5.67 -3.77
N LYS A 64 11.50 5.37 -4.94
CA LYS A 64 12.28 6.30 -5.78
C LYS A 64 11.48 6.91 -6.93
N PHE A 65 10.15 6.83 -6.85
CA PHE A 65 9.22 7.36 -7.87
C PHE A 65 9.39 6.75 -9.27
N LYS A 66 10.01 5.57 -9.36
CA LYS A 66 10.08 4.80 -10.61
C LYS A 66 8.92 3.81 -10.65
N CYS A 67 8.11 3.91 -11.69
CA CYS A 67 6.96 3.03 -11.91
C CYS A 67 7.27 1.98 -12.99
N THR A 68 6.94 0.72 -12.72
CA THR A 68 7.20 -0.41 -13.60
C THR A 68 6.03 -1.39 -13.57
N ALA A 69 5.83 -2.16 -14.64
CA ALA A 69 4.78 -3.17 -14.66
C ALA A 69 5.10 -4.40 -13.77
N LYS A 70 6.35 -4.58 -13.33
CA LYS A 70 6.81 -5.79 -12.61
C LYS A 70 7.08 -5.50 -11.14
N LEU A 71 6.39 -6.23 -10.25
CA LEU A 71 6.58 -6.13 -8.80
C LEU A 71 8.05 -6.21 -8.37
N GLN A 72 8.78 -7.23 -8.84
CA GLN A 72 10.18 -7.46 -8.46
C GLN A 72 11.10 -6.29 -8.83
N SER A 73 10.83 -5.59 -9.94
CA SER A 73 11.61 -4.43 -10.33
C SER A 73 11.41 -3.27 -9.35
N ALA A 74 10.15 -2.99 -9.00
CA ALA A 74 9.83 -1.96 -8.02
C ALA A 74 10.33 -2.30 -6.60
N VAL A 75 10.29 -3.58 -6.20
CA VAL A 75 10.89 -4.07 -4.94
C VAL A 75 12.40 -3.85 -4.96
N SER A 76 13.09 -4.24 -6.03
CA SER A 76 14.54 -4.04 -6.14
C SER A 76 14.94 -2.57 -6.10
N ASP A 77 14.16 -1.68 -6.73
CA ASP A 77 14.39 -0.24 -6.69
C ASP A 77 14.12 0.35 -5.29
N THR A 78 13.17 -0.24 -4.55
CA THR A 78 12.79 0.20 -3.20
C THR A 78 13.79 -0.26 -2.14
N CYS A 79 14.32 -1.47 -2.26
CA CYS A 79 15.20 -2.10 -1.26
C CYS A 79 16.70 -1.80 -1.45
N ARG A 80 17.09 -1.06 -2.48
CA ARG A 80 18.48 -0.69 -2.80
C ARG A 80 18.68 0.80 -2.62
#